data_AF-A0A1B9MV43-F1
#
_entry.id   AF-A0A1B9MV43-F1
#
_cell.length_a   1.000
_cell.length_b   1.000
_cell.length_c   1.000
_cell.angle_alpha   90.00
_cell.angle_beta   90.00
_cell.angle_gamma   90.00
#
_symmetry.space_group_name_H-M   'P 1'
#
loop_
_entity.id
_entity.type
_entity.pdbx_description
1 polymer ?
#
loop_
_entity_poly.entity_id
_entity_poly.type
_entity_poly.pdbx_seq_one_letter_code
_entity_poly.pdbx_strand_id
1 'polypeptide(L)'
;MSEPISITLKFGPWVTVERYAELSGLPLETVKKYVKKGELPVKKKPVSEKSSRTRTLINMFDISAGAAMESKKRINLIFEG
;
A
#
# COMPACT_ATOMS: atom_id res chain seq x y z
N MET A 1 14.76 -3.93 24.79
CA MET A 1 13.71 -3.66 23.77
C MET A 1 14.35 -3.91 22.42
N SER A 2 13.71 -4.69 21.53
CA SER A 2 14.25 -4.94 20.19
C SER A 2 14.30 -3.63 19.39
N GLU A 3 15.39 -3.40 18.68
CA GLU A 3 15.58 -2.22 17.84
C GLU A 3 14.48 -2.13 16.76
N PRO A 4 14.03 -0.92 16.40
CA PRO A 4 13.01 -0.76 15.37
C PRO A 4 13.52 -1.23 14.00
N ILE A 5 12.70 -2.00 13.30
CA ILE A 5 13.00 -2.40 11.92
C ILE A 5 12.82 -1.19 11.02
N SER A 6 13.86 -0.77 10.32
CA SER A 6 13.76 0.33 9.35
C SER A 6 13.53 -0.24 7.95
N ILE A 7 12.45 0.18 7.31
CA ILE A 7 12.09 -0.19 5.94
C ILE A 7 12.12 1.08 5.10
N THR A 8 13.04 1.11 4.14
CA THR A 8 13.14 2.22 3.18
C THR A 8 12.36 1.88 1.92
N LEU A 9 11.37 2.70 1.62
CA LEU A 9 10.52 2.61 0.45
C LEU A 9 10.97 3.64 -0.58
N LYS A 10 11.48 3.15 -1.73
CA LYS A 10 11.92 3.98 -2.87
C LYS A 10 10.77 4.47 -3.75
N PHE A 11 9.55 4.42 -3.23
CA PHE A 11 8.33 4.76 -3.94
C PHE A 11 7.37 5.46 -3.01
N GLY A 12 6.51 6.31 -3.57
CA GLY A 12 5.51 7.02 -2.79
C GLY A 12 4.59 6.05 -2.03
N PRO A 13 3.99 6.49 -0.91
CA PRO A 13 3.15 5.63 -0.06
C PRO A 13 1.91 5.07 -0.76
N TRP A 14 1.55 5.64 -1.92
CA TRP A 14 0.41 5.23 -2.73
C TRP A 14 0.88 4.53 -3.99
N VAL A 15 0.53 3.25 -4.13
CA VAL A 15 0.88 2.44 -5.30
C VAL A 15 -0.37 1.99 -6.04
N THR A 16 -0.23 1.66 -7.32
CA THR A 16 -1.34 1.11 -8.10
C THR A 16 -1.65 -0.31 -7.67
N VAL A 17 -2.86 -0.79 -7.99
CA VAL A 17 -3.25 -2.20 -7.76
C VAL A 17 -2.28 -3.17 -8.43
N GLU A 18 -1.84 -2.83 -9.64
CA GLU A 18 -0.85 -3.60 -10.39
C GLU A 18 0.48 -3.66 -9.66
N ARG A 19 1.00 -2.50 -9.22
CA ARG A 19 2.27 -2.45 -8.51
C ARG A 19 2.22 -3.18 -7.18
N TYR A 20 1.10 -3.10 -6.46
CA TYR A 20 0.92 -3.87 -5.23
C TYR A 20 0.93 -5.39 -5.49
N ALA A 21 0.29 -5.85 -6.55
CA ALA A 21 0.30 -7.26 -6.93
C ALA A 21 1.73 -7.75 -7.20
N GLU A 22 2.52 -6.97 -7.94
CA GLU A 22 3.94 -7.27 -8.16
C GLU A 22 4.74 -7.34 -6.85
N LEU A 23 4.57 -6.36 -5.95
CA LEU A 23 5.31 -6.27 -4.69
C LEU A 23 4.93 -7.34 -3.67
N SER A 24 3.65 -7.71 -3.63
CA SER A 24 3.12 -8.71 -2.70
C SER A 24 3.27 -10.15 -3.19
N GLY A 25 3.56 -10.35 -4.49
CA GLY A 25 3.57 -11.67 -5.14
C GLY A 25 2.17 -12.28 -5.29
N LEU A 26 1.10 -11.53 -5.01
CA LEU A 26 -0.27 -11.99 -5.15
C LEU A 26 -0.76 -11.85 -6.59
N PRO A 27 -1.60 -12.77 -7.09
CA PRO A 27 -2.25 -12.61 -8.39
C PRO A 27 -3.05 -11.31 -8.46
N LEU A 28 -2.97 -10.59 -9.58
CA LEU A 28 -3.67 -9.32 -9.78
C LEU A 28 -5.17 -9.42 -9.52
N GLU A 29 -5.81 -10.52 -9.91
CA GLU A 29 -7.23 -10.76 -9.67
C GLU A 29 -7.56 -10.90 -8.18
N THR A 30 -6.67 -11.53 -7.41
CA THR A 30 -6.80 -11.66 -5.95
C THR A 30 -6.74 -10.28 -5.29
N VAL A 31 -5.76 -9.45 -5.68
CA VAL A 31 -5.67 -8.08 -5.17
C VAL A 31 -6.92 -7.27 -5.52
N LYS A 32 -7.42 -7.37 -6.76
CA LYS A 32 -8.68 -6.71 -7.17
C LYS A 32 -9.87 -7.17 -6.31
N LYS A 33 -9.94 -8.44 -5.94
CA LYS A 33 -10.98 -8.96 -5.03
C LYS A 33 -10.86 -8.35 -3.63
N TYR A 34 -9.66 -8.28 -3.06
CA TYR A 34 -9.43 -7.66 -1.75
C TYR A 34 -9.80 -6.18 -1.74
N VAL A 35 -9.45 -5.44 -2.79
CA VAL A 35 -9.89 -4.05 -2.98
C VAL A 35 -11.42 -3.96 -3.02
N LYS A 36 -12.11 -4.83 -3.77
CA LYS A 36 -13.57 -4.82 -3.87
C LYS A 36 -14.24 -5.16 -2.53
N LYS A 37 -13.63 -6.03 -1.72
CA LYS A 37 -14.11 -6.43 -0.40
C LYS A 37 -13.80 -5.42 0.71
N GLY A 38 -12.95 -4.42 0.45
CA GLY A 38 -12.54 -3.43 1.46
C GLY A 38 -11.46 -3.94 2.41
N GLU A 39 -10.75 -5.01 2.04
CA GLU A 39 -9.70 -5.63 2.86
C GLU A 39 -8.34 -4.92 2.70
N LEU A 40 -8.24 -3.95 1.80
CA LEU A 40 -7.03 -3.15 1.57
C LEU A 40 -7.34 -1.65 1.74
N PRO A 41 -6.44 -0.89 2.38
CA PRO A 41 -6.58 0.56 2.49
C PRO A 41 -6.38 1.21 1.12
N VAL A 42 -7.45 1.76 0.56
CA VAL A 42 -7.44 2.31 -0.80
C VAL A 42 -7.97 3.73 -0.88
N LYS A 43 -7.45 4.50 -1.84
CA LYS A 43 -7.96 5.81 -2.23
C LYS A 43 -8.18 5.87 -3.74
N LYS A 44 -9.32 6.40 -4.16
CA LYS A 44 -9.58 6.74 -5.56
C LYS A 44 -8.97 8.11 -5.86
N LYS A 45 -8.12 8.20 -6.87
CA LYS A 45 -7.62 9.48 -7.40
C LYS A 45 -8.08 9.68 -8.84
N PRO A 46 -8.50 10.88 -9.24
CA PRO A 46 -8.79 11.17 -10.63
C PRO A 46 -7.52 10.97 -11.48
N VAL A 47 -7.69 10.42 -12.69
CA VAL A 47 -6.55 10.16 -13.59
C VAL A 47 -5.98 11.46 -14.17
N SER A 48 -6.80 12.50 -14.25
CA SER A 48 -6.41 13.88 -14.54
C SER A 48 -7.44 14.84 -13.95
N GLU A 49 -7.08 16.12 -13.79
CA GLU A 49 -7.95 17.16 -13.21
C GLU A 49 -9.30 17.30 -13.93
N LYS A 50 -9.39 16.88 -15.20
CA LYS A 50 -10.58 17.00 -16.05
C LYS A 50 -11.29 15.66 -16.30
N SER A 51 -10.82 14.55 -15.72
CA SER A 51 -11.39 13.23 -16.00
C SER A 51 -12.31 12.74 -14.90
N SER A 52 -13.51 12.28 -15.27
CA SER A 52 -14.38 11.50 -14.38
C SER A 52 -13.85 10.09 -14.11
N ARG A 53 -12.79 9.64 -14.81
CA ARG A 53 -12.15 8.35 -14.55
C ARG A 53 -11.28 8.47 -13.31
N THR A 54 -11.39 7.47 -12.43
CA THR A 54 -10.59 7.36 -11.21
C THR A 54 -9.73 6.11 -11.26
N ARG A 55 -8.52 6.21 -10.71
CA ARG A 55 -7.62 5.09 -10.46
C ARG A 55 -7.61 4.77 -8.97
N THR A 56 -7.67 3.49 -8.65
CA THR A 56 -7.52 3.03 -7.27
C THR A 56 -6.04 2.91 -6.93
N LEU A 57 -5.65 3.53 -5.83
CA LEU A 57 -4.31 3.43 -5.24
C LEU A 57 -4.42 2.77 -3.87
N ILE A 58 -3.46 1.93 -3.54
CA ILE A 58 -3.32 1.21 -2.27
C ILE A 58 -2.33 1.97 -1.39
N ASN A 59 -2.67 2.15 -0.11
CA ASN A 59 -1.79 2.78 0.87
C ASN A 59 -0.83 1.74 1.49
N MET A 60 0.43 1.79 1.08
CA MET A 60 1.47 0.90 1.61
C MET A 60 1.83 1.22 3.06
N PHE A 61 1.62 2.46 3.49
CA PHE A 61 1.91 2.89 4.86
C PHE A 61 0.97 2.22 5.86
N ASP A 62 -0.35 2.27 5.60
CA ASP A 62 -1.35 1.63 6.47
C ASP A 62 -1.14 0.11 6.57
N ILE A 63 -0.80 -0.55 5.45
CA ILE A 63 -0.50 -1.98 5.44
C ILE A 63 0.71 -2.29 6.32
N SER A 64 1.78 -1.51 6.16
CA SER A 64 3.02 -1.71 6.92
C SER A 64 2.84 -1.42 8.41
N ALA A 65 2.05 -0.39 8.74
CA ALA A 65 1.69 -0.05 10.11
C ALA A 65 0.83 -1.14 10.76
N GLY A 66 -0.16 -1.69 10.04
CA GLY A 66 -0.97 -2.83 10.50
C GLY A 66 -0.10 -4.05 10.82
N ALA A 67 0.77 -4.43 9.89
CA ALA A 67 1.69 -5.56 10.08
C ALA A 67 2.65 -5.35 11.28
N ALA A 68 3.12 -4.11 11.51
CA ALA A 68 3.94 -3.75 12.66
C ALA A 68 3.21 -3.98 13.99
N MET A 69 1.95 -3.52 14.05
CA MET A 69 1.09 -3.66 15.22
C MET A 69 0.81 -5.12 15.55
N GLU A 70 0.44 -5.93 14.54
CA GLU A 70 0.22 -7.37 14.70
C GLU A 70 1.49 -8.10 15.17
N SER A 71 2.64 -7.71 14.63
CA SER A 71 3.93 -8.31 14.98
C SER A 71 4.50 -7.82 16.33
N LYS A 72 3.86 -6.84 16.98
CA LYS A 72 4.38 -6.13 18.17
C LYS A 72 5.79 -5.56 17.97
N LYS A 73 6.14 -5.20 16.73
CA LYS A 73 7.45 -4.65 16.36
C LYS A 73 7.32 -3.16 16.11
N ARG A 74 8.33 -2.38 16.53
CA ARG A 74 8.47 -0.99 16.07
C ARG A 74 9.04 -1.02 14.65
N ILE A 75 8.40 -0.29 13.74
CA ILE A 75 8.86 -0.14 12.35
C ILE A 75 9.04 1.34 12.05
N ASN A 76 10.18 1.70 11.46
CA ASN A 76 10.43 3.02 10.89
C ASN A 76 10.25 2.93 9.38
N LEU A 77 9.33 3.71 8.82
CA LEU A 77 9.09 3.79 7.37
C LEU A 77 9.77 5.04 6.83
N ILE A 78 10.76 4.86 5.97
CA ILE A 78 11.51 5.94 5.34
C ILE A 78 11.09 5.99 3.88
N PHE A 79 10.57 7.13 3.42
CA PHE A 79 10.21 7.33 2.02
C PHE A 79 11.31 8.14 1.34
N GLU A 80 12.07 7.52 0.45
CA GLU A 80 13.04 8.21 -0.40
C GLU A 80 12.31 8.62 -1.68
N GLY A 81 12.11 9.94 -1.84
CA GLY A 81 11.50 10.58 -3.00
C GLY A 81 12.51 11.34 -3.83
#